data_AF-A0A292ZDA1-F1
#
_entry.id   AF-A0A292ZDA1-F1
#
_cell.length_a   1.000
_cell.length_b   1.000
_cell.length_c   1.000
_cell.angle_alpha   90.00
_cell.angle_beta   90.00
_cell.angle_gamma   90.00
#
_symmetry.space_group_name_H-M   'P 1'
#
loop_
_entity.id
_entity.type
_entity.pdbx_description
1 polymer ?
#
loop_
_entity_poly.entity_id
_entity_poly.type
_entity_poly.pdbx_seq_one_letter_code
_entity_poly.pdbx_strand_id
1 'polypeptide(L)'
;MKRYAYGWITAIFFLVSIVGHWAFGWLAYVDDARQHGQAAEFAQYAVEMGRDTFENWQSEFLQLIWQVVGLAYFLYVGSPASKENDDRMEAKIDALLKLQGGEKADALIAELDDRYLRTHGHAKPHGHFTG
;
A
#
# COMPACT_ATOMS: atom_id res chain seq x y z
N MET A 1 -26.26 10.03 -1.83
CA MET A 1 -25.51 10.03 -0.56
C MET A 1 -24.60 8.81 -0.34
N LYS A 2 -24.90 7.62 -0.89
CA LYS A 2 -24.08 6.39 -0.69
C LYS A 2 -22.60 6.49 -1.13
N ARG A 3 -22.28 7.29 -2.16
CA ARG A 3 -20.91 7.44 -2.71
C ARG A 3 -19.85 8.00 -1.73
N TYR A 4 -20.28 8.61 -0.62
CA TYR A 4 -19.38 9.14 0.42
C TYR A 4 -19.59 8.48 1.78
N ALA A 5 -20.41 7.42 1.85
CA ALA A 5 -20.76 6.78 3.11
C ALA A 5 -19.53 6.31 3.89
N TYR A 6 -18.56 5.70 3.18
CA TYR A 6 -17.28 5.31 3.78
C TYR A 6 -16.54 6.50 4.39
N GLY A 7 -16.34 7.58 3.62
CA GLY A 7 -15.64 8.77 4.10
C GLY A 7 -16.31 9.41 5.32
N TRP A 8 -17.65 9.51 5.32
CA TRP A 8 -18.39 10.03 6.47
C TRP A 8 -18.31 9.14 7.70
N ILE A 9 -18.44 7.83 7.54
CA ILE A 9 -18.30 6.86 8.65
C ILE A 9 -16.90 6.97 9.25
N THR A 10 -15.85 6.95 8.42
CA THR A 10 -14.47 7.10 8.87
C THR A 10 -14.23 8.44 9.57
N ALA A 11 -14.74 9.54 9.02
CA ALA A 11 -14.63 10.86 9.64
C ALA A 11 -15.32 10.91 11.02
N ILE A 12 -16.50 10.28 11.16
CA ILE A 12 -17.19 10.19 12.45
C ILE A 12 -16.36 9.39 13.45
N PHE A 13 -15.86 8.21 13.06
CA PHE A 13 -15.01 7.41 13.95
C PHE A 13 -13.74 8.16 14.35
N PHE A 14 -13.11 8.87 13.42
CA PHE A 14 -11.95 9.70 13.70
C PHE A 14 -12.26 10.85 14.66
N LEU A 15 -13.38 11.55 14.47
CA LEU A 15 -13.78 12.65 15.35
C LEU A 15 -14.12 12.14 16.75
N VAL A 16 -14.81 11.01 16.86
CA VAL A 16 -15.11 10.38 18.16
C VAL A 16 -13.82 9.92 18.84
N SER A 17 -12.89 9.32 18.10
CA SER A 17 -11.63 8.84 18.69
C SER A 17 -10.72 9.99 19.13
N ILE A 18 -10.58 11.06 18.34
CA ILE A 18 -9.71 12.18 18.70
C ILE A 18 -10.29 13.00 19.86
N VAL A 19 -11.62 13.19 19.89
CA VAL A 19 -12.29 13.82 21.05
C VAL A 19 -12.13 12.95 22.29
N GLY A 20 -12.30 11.62 22.16
CA GLY A 20 -12.06 10.68 23.24
C GLY A 20 -10.63 10.73 23.76
N HIS A 21 -9.64 10.73 22.86
CA HIS A 21 -8.22 10.82 23.20
C HIS A 21 -7.91 12.06 24.05
N TRP A 22 -8.40 13.22 23.63
CA TRP A 22 -8.24 14.45 24.40
C TRP A 22 -9.03 14.39 25.71
N ALA A 23 -10.31 13.99 25.69
CA ALA A 23 -11.13 13.91 26.90
C ALA A 23 -10.53 13.00 27.99
N PHE A 24 -10.06 11.81 27.63
CA PHE A 24 -9.38 10.91 28.57
C PHE A 24 -8.02 11.46 29.00
N GLY A 25 -7.28 12.10 28.10
CA GLY A 25 -6.05 12.81 28.43
C GLY A 25 -6.27 13.92 29.47
N TRP A 26 -7.38 14.66 29.38
CA TRP A 26 -7.71 15.69 30.37
C TRP A 26 -7.97 15.10 31.75
N LEU A 27 -8.69 13.97 31.81
CA LEU A 27 -8.95 13.27 33.08
C LEU A 27 -7.63 12.81 33.72
N ALA A 28 -6.72 12.26 32.93
CA ALA A 28 -5.40 11.83 33.40
C ALA A 28 -4.55 13.03 33.88
N TYR A 29 -4.49 14.10 33.08
CA TYR A 29 -3.75 15.31 33.41
C TYR A 29 -4.25 15.98 34.70
N VAL A 30 -5.58 16.07 34.88
CA VAL A 30 -6.18 16.62 36.10
C VAL A 30 -5.88 15.75 37.31
N ASP A 31 -5.89 14.42 37.15
CA ASP A 31 -5.56 13.51 38.24
C ASP A 31 -4.08 13.67 38.64
N ASP A 32 -3.17 13.73 37.68
CA ASP A 32 -1.74 13.94 37.92
C ASP A 32 -1.46 15.29 38.60
N ALA A 33 -2.06 16.38 38.11
CA ALA A 33 -1.95 17.69 38.73
C ALA A 33 -2.43 17.67 40.19
N ARG A 34 -3.54 16.99 40.48
CA ARG A 34 -4.07 16.84 41.85
C ARG A 34 -3.13 16.04 42.74
N GLN A 35 -2.53 14.97 42.24
CA GLN A 35 -1.57 14.15 42.98
C GLN A 35 -0.31 14.96 43.35
N HIS A 36 0.09 15.89 42.50
CA HIS A 36 1.22 16.80 42.74
C HIS A 36 0.84 18.08 43.52
N GLY A 37 -0.42 18.23 43.95
CA GLY A 37 -0.90 19.42 44.65
C GLY A 37 -0.93 20.69 43.79
N GLN A 38 -0.99 20.54 42.47
CA GLN A 38 -1.01 21.61 41.48
C GLN A 38 -2.43 21.87 40.97
N ALA A 39 -2.67 23.08 40.48
CA ALA A 39 -3.89 23.39 39.76
C ALA A 39 -3.74 22.98 38.29
N ALA A 40 -4.73 22.27 37.75
CA ALA A 40 -4.70 21.87 36.35
C ALA A 40 -4.90 23.10 35.43
N GLU A 41 -3.93 23.35 34.56
CA GLU A 41 -3.97 24.45 33.58
C GLU A 41 -4.26 23.92 32.18
N PHE A 42 -5.39 24.35 31.60
CA PHE A 42 -5.80 23.90 30.27
C PHE A 42 -4.78 24.25 29.16
N ALA A 43 -4.09 25.39 29.28
CA ALA A 43 -3.10 25.80 28.29
C ALA A 43 -1.90 24.83 28.22
N GLN A 44 -1.42 24.38 29.38
CA GLN A 44 -0.32 23.40 29.46
C GLN A 44 -0.76 22.04 28.93
N TYR A 45 -1.93 21.59 29.37
CA TYR A 45 -2.57 20.38 28.85
C TYR A 45 -2.73 20.40 27.32
N ALA A 46 -3.16 21.52 26.74
CA ALA A 46 -3.36 21.63 25.30
C ALA A 46 -2.04 21.54 24.52
N VAL A 47 -0.95 22.06 25.08
CA VAL A 47 0.40 21.93 24.50
C VAL A 47 0.89 20.48 24.59
N GLU A 48 0.70 19.84 25.75
CA GLU A 48 1.09 18.44 25.99
C GLU A 48 0.33 17.49 25.06
N MET A 49 -1.00 17.54 25.07
CA MET A 49 -1.83 16.72 24.17
C MET A 49 -1.60 17.04 22.69
N GLY A 50 -1.33 18.30 22.36
CA GLY A 50 -0.98 18.71 21.02
C GLY A 50 0.31 18.05 20.54
N ARG A 51 1.35 18.05 21.39
CA ARG A 51 2.61 17.34 21.13
C ARG A 51 2.37 15.85 20.99
N ASP A 52 1.69 15.22 21.95
CA ASP A 52 1.46 13.79 21.96
C ASP A 52 0.65 13.34 20.72
N THR A 53 -0.36 14.13 20.33
CA THR A 53 -1.13 13.90 19.09
C THR A 53 -0.22 14.01 17.86
N PHE A 54 0.66 15.01 17.81
CA PHE A 54 1.56 15.24 16.69
C PHE A 54 2.66 14.17 16.58
N GLU A 55 3.23 13.73 17.70
CA GLU A 55 4.21 12.64 17.75
C GLU A 55 3.61 11.33 17.27
N ASN A 56 2.39 10.99 17.73
CA ASN A 56 1.67 9.83 17.26
C ASN A 56 1.34 9.92 15.75
N TRP A 57 0.91 11.09 15.28
CA TRP A 57 0.66 11.31 13.86
C TRP A 57 1.93 11.17 13.04
N GLN A 58 3.05 11.75 13.50
CA GLN A 58 4.34 11.68 12.83
C GLN A 58 4.83 10.23 12.70
N SER A 59 4.77 9.46 13.78
CA SER A 59 5.27 8.08 13.80
C SER A 59 4.43 7.16 12.90
N GLU A 60 3.10 7.27 12.95
CA GLU A 60 2.19 6.49 12.13
C GLU A 60 2.31 6.85 10.64
N PHE A 61 2.47 8.13 10.30
CA PHE A 61 2.71 8.55 8.91
C PHE A 61 4.04 8.01 8.38
N LEU A 62 5.11 8.09 9.17
CA LEU A 62 6.41 7.54 8.79
C LEU A 62 6.31 6.03 8.56
N GLN A 63 5.62 5.31 9.46
CA GLN A 63 5.37 3.88 9.32
C GLN A 63 4.60 3.56 8.04
N LEU A 64 3.48 4.24 7.77
CA LEU A 64 2.66 4.01 6.58
C LEU A 64 3.43 4.31 5.30
N ILE A 65 4.17 5.42 5.26
CA ILE A 65 5.03 5.76 4.11
C ILE A 65 6.08 4.68 3.91
N TRP A 66 6.76 4.25 4.98
CA TRP A 66 7.77 3.19 4.89
C TRP A 66 7.18 1.87 4.40
N GLN A 67 5.99 1.49 4.88
CA GLN A 67 5.30 0.29 4.43
C GLN A 67 4.91 0.37 2.95
N VAL A 68 4.27 1.47 2.51
CA VAL A 68 3.82 1.63 1.13
C VAL A 68 5.00 1.73 0.17
N VAL A 69 5.98 2.58 0.48
CA VAL A 69 7.18 2.77 -0.36
C VAL A 69 8.04 1.52 -0.34
N GLY A 70 8.26 0.92 0.83
CA GLY A 70 9.02 -0.32 0.97
C GLY A 70 8.39 -1.46 0.19
N LEU A 71 7.08 -1.68 0.34
CA LEU A 71 6.36 -2.70 -0.42
C LEU A 71 6.38 -2.40 -1.92
N ALA A 72 6.12 -1.16 -2.33
CA ALA A 72 6.18 -0.77 -3.74
C ALA A 72 7.58 -0.99 -4.32
N TYR A 73 8.64 -0.66 -3.57
CA TYR A 73 10.01 -0.90 -3.96
C TYR A 73 10.31 -2.40 -4.10
N PHE A 74 9.91 -3.23 -3.13
CA PHE A 74 10.08 -4.68 -3.22
C PHE A 74 9.29 -5.30 -4.38
N LEU A 75 8.08 -4.80 -4.67
CA LEU A 75 7.32 -5.23 -5.85
C LEU A 75 8.01 -4.80 -7.15
N TYR A 76 8.53 -3.57 -7.21
CA TYR A 76 9.16 -3.01 -8.40
C TYR A 76 10.52 -3.67 -8.71
N VAL A 77 11.38 -3.80 -7.71
CA VAL A 77 12.74 -4.36 -7.86
C VAL A 77 12.74 -5.89 -7.80
N GLY A 78 11.80 -6.48 -7.07
CA GLY A 78 11.96 -7.82 -6.51
C GLY A 78 10.81 -8.80 -6.75
N SER A 79 9.98 -8.63 -7.77
CA SER A 79 9.11 -9.72 -8.21
C SER A 79 9.64 -10.43 -9.48
N PRO A 80 10.71 -11.25 -9.39
CA PRO A 80 11.00 -12.26 -10.40
C PRO A 80 9.79 -13.18 -10.60
N ALA A 81 9.03 -13.46 -9.54
CA ALA A 81 7.84 -14.31 -9.59
C ALA A 81 6.73 -13.75 -10.51
N SER A 82 6.52 -12.43 -10.57
CA SER A 82 5.56 -11.84 -11.51
C SER A 82 6.04 -11.97 -12.95
N LYS A 83 7.32 -11.61 -13.20
CA LYS A 83 7.91 -11.72 -14.54
C LYS A 83 7.96 -13.17 -15.03
N GLU A 84 8.41 -14.09 -14.19
CA GLU A 84 8.46 -15.52 -14.49
C GLU A 84 7.04 -16.08 -14.71
N ASN A 85 6.05 -15.64 -13.93
CA ASN A 85 4.68 -16.08 -14.12
C ASN A 85 4.09 -15.57 -15.45
N ASP A 86 4.37 -14.32 -15.82
CA ASP A 86 3.94 -13.73 -17.09
C ASP A 86 4.62 -14.45 -18.27
N ASP A 87 5.94 -14.62 -18.24
CA ASP A 87 6.71 -15.37 -19.24
C ASP A 87 6.18 -16.81 -19.42
N ARG A 88 5.88 -17.49 -18.30
CA ARG A 88 5.34 -18.87 -18.31
C ARG A 88 3.92 -18.93 -18.84
N MET A 89 3.09 -17.92 -18.56
CA MET A 89 1.73 -17.83 -19.07
C MET A 89 1.75 -17.58 -20.58
N GLU A 90 2.57 -16.66 -21.04
CA GLU A 90 2.76 -16.38 -22.47
C GLU A 90 3.26 -17.61 -23.22
N ALA A 91 4.28 -18.32 -22.71
CA ALA A 91 4.79 -19.53 -23.36
C ALA A 91 3.71 -20.64 -23.49
N LYS A 92 2.80 -20.75 -22.51
CA LYS A 92 1.67 -21.68 -22.58
C LYS A 92 0.63 -21.24 -23.62
N ILE A 93 0.35 -19.94 -23.72
CA ILE A 93 -0.57 -19.39 -24.72
C ILE A 93 0.00 -19.58 -26.14
N ASP A 94 1.29 -19.32 -26.33
CA ASP A 94 1.98 -19.55 -27.61
C ASP A 94 1.91 -21.03 -28.02
N ALA A 95 2.10 -21.95 -27.07
CA ALA A 95 1.95 -23.38 -27.33
C ALA A 95 0.52 -23.74 -27.76
N LEU A 96 -0.50 -23.17 -27.12
CA LEU A 96 -1.90 -23.39 -27.50
C LEU A 96 -2.23 -22.81 -28.89
N LEU A 97 -1.73 -21.60 -29.19
CA LEU A 97 -1.92 -20.96 -30.49
C LEU A 97 -1.25 -21.77 -31.61
N LYS A 98 -0.08 -22.36 -31.36
CA LYS A 98 0.58 -23.26 -32.32
C LYS A 98 -0.18 -24.57 -32.53
N LEU A 99 -0.78 -25.11 -31.47
CA LEU A 99 -1.59 -26.33 -31.57
C LEU A 99 -2.92 -26.10 -32.32
N GLN A 100 -3.53 -24.90 -32.19
CA GLN A 100 -4.86 -24.63 -32.76
C GLN A 100 -4.86 -23.78 -34.03
N GLY A 101 -3.88 -22.90 -34.21
CA GLY A 101 -3.84 -21.87 -35.25
C GLY A 101 -3.30 -22.31 -36.61
N GLY A 102 -2.78 -23.55 -36.72
CA GLY A 102 -2.24 -24.09 -37.98
C GLY A 102 -1.14 -23.20 -38.58
N GLU A 103 -1.11 -23.07 -39.92
CA GLU A 103 -0.06 -22.30 -40.63
C GLU A 103 -0.03 -20.79 -40.30
N LYS A 104 -1.09 -20.24 -39.69
CA LYS A 104 -1.17 -18.80 -39.34
C LYS A 104 -0.71 -18.49 -37.93
N ALA A 105 -0.44 -19.51 -37.10
CA ALA A 105 -0.11 -19.33 -35.69
C ALA A 105 1.13 -18.43 -35.49
N ASP A 106 2.21 -18.70 -36.23
CA ASP A 106 3.47 -17.95 -36.08
C ASP A 106 3.32 -16.48 -36.51
N ALA A 107 2.54 -16.21 -37.57
CA ALA A 107 2.26 -14.85 -38.02
C ALA A 107 1.44 -14.07 -36.99
N LEU A 108 0.46 -14.72 -36.36
CA LEU A 108 -0.38 -14.11 -35.33
C LEU A 108 0.41 -13.82 -34.05
N ILE A 109 1.28 -14.73 -33.62
CA ILE A 109 2.16 -14.52 -32.46
C ILE A 109 3.11 -13.34 -32.74
N ALA A 110 3.73 -13.28 -33.93
CA ALA A 110 4.60 -12.17 -34.31
C ALA A 110 3.88 -10.81 -34.33
N GLU A 111 2.64 -10.75 -34.81
CA GLU A 111 1.83 -9.53 -34.79
C GLU A 111 1.49 -9.09 -33.35
N LEU A 112 1.16 -10.04 -32.47
CA LEU A 112 0.86 -9.75 -31.07
C LEU A 112 2.11 -9.27 -30.31
N ASP A 113 3.25 -9.91 -30.55
CA ASP A 113 4.53 -9.54 -29.93
C ASP A 113 4.96 -8.12 -30.31
N ASP A 114 4.77 -7.72 -31.57
CA ASP A 114 5.06 -6.37 -32.07
C ASP A 114 4.09 -5.34 -31.47
N ARG A 115 2.78 -5.63 -31.51
CA ARG A 115 1.73 -4.75 -30.99
C ARG A 115 1.88 -4.45 -29.50
N TYR A 116 2.30 -5.44 -28.71
CA TYR A 116 2.47 -5.30 -27.26
C TYR A 116 3.93 -5.14 -26.82
N LEU A 117 4.86 -4.91 -27.77
CA LEU A 117 6.28 -4.61 -27.52
C LEU A 117 7.03 -5.69 -26.69
N ARG A 118 6.65 -6.96 -26.85
CA ARG A 118 7.18 -8.08 -26.05
C ARG A 118 8.69 -8.26 -26.20
N THR A 119 9.22 -8.03 -27.41
CA THR A 119 10.64 -8.28 -27.75
C THR A 119 11.56 -7.08 -27.53
N HIS A 120 10.99 -5.88 -27.32
CA HIS A 120 11.75 -4.62 -27.29
C HIS A 120 11.86 -4.00 -25.89
N GLY A 121 11.16 -4.55 -24.88
CA GLY A 121 11.09 -3.97 -23.53
C GLY A 121 11.57 -4.85 -22.35
N HIS A 122 11.78 -6.16 -22.53
CA HIS A 122 12.09 -7.08 -21.42
C HIS A 122 13.38 -7.87 -21.62
N ALA A 123 14.11 -8.07 -20.51
CA ALA A 123 15.25 -8.97 -20.44
C ALA A 123 14.80 -10.39 -20.84
N LYS A 124 15.59 -11.05 -21.68
CA LYS A 124 15.27 -12.36 -22.28
C LYS A 124 14.77 -13.36 -21.22
N PRO A 125 13.76 -14.18 -21.53
CA PRO A 125 13.32 -15.23 -20.63
C PRO A 125 14.51 -16.14 -20.29
N HIS A 126 14.79 -16.29 -19.00
CA HIS A 126 15.85 -17.17 -18.54
C HIS A 126 15.49 -18.60 -18.93
N GLY A 127 16.22 -19.15 -19.89
CA GLY A 127 16.01 -20.52 -20.37
C GLY A 127 16.21 -21.51 -19.23
N HIS A 128 15.13 -22.12 -18.75
CA HIS A 128 15.23 -23.38 -18.04
C HIS A 128 15.55 -24.47 -19.07
N PHE A 129 16.83 -24.83 -19.13
CA PHE A 129 17.29 -26.03 -19.82
C PHE A 129 16.55 -27.24 -19.24
N THR A 130 15.83 -27.94 -20.10
CA THR A 130 15.37 -29.30 -19.85
C THR A 130 15.74 -30.14 -21.06
N GLY A 131 16.63 -31.12 -20.83
CA GLY A 131 16.87 -32.30 -21.66
C GLY A 131 17.44 -32.08 -23.04
#